data_AF-A0A924JF17-F1
#
_entry.id   AF-A0A924JF17-F1
#
_cell.length_a   1.000
_cell.length_b   1.000
_cell.length_c   1.000
_cell.angle_alpha   90.00
_cell.angle_beta   90.00
_cell.angle_gamma   90.00
#
_symmetry.space_group_name_H-M   'P 1'
#
loop_
_entity.id
_entity.type
_entity.pdbx_description
1 polymer ?
#
loop_
_entity_poly.entity_id
_entity_poly.type
_entity_poly.pdbx_seq_one_letter_code
_entity_poly.pdbx_strand_id
1 'polypeptide(L)'
;MKLPNCEQAEVPDRKLTAYLLDANHPQNKGKADFYELAGYRKQNTDALKTALLELITLADVTKGIETGFGSRYVIGGRLPCPNGKSYPLRTVWFIPNGETIPKLVTAYPN
;
A
#
# COMPACT_ATOMS: atom_id res chain seq x y z
N MET A 1 11.78 -12.99 -2.06
CA MET A 1 10.73 -13.71 -1.30
C MET A 1 9.44 -12.90 -1.34
N LYS A 2 8.27 -13.56 -1.25
CA LYS A 2 6.96 -12.91 -1.20
C LYS A 2 6.60 -12.45 0.21
N LEU A 3 5.63 -11.54 0.31
CA LEU A 3 5.01 -11.18 1.59
C LEU A 3 4.26 -12.40 2.12
N PRO A 4 4.48 -12.81 3.39
CA PRO A 4 3.73 -13.91 3.99
C PRO A 4 2.21 -13.65 3.90
N ASN A 5 1.42 -14.65 3.51
CA ASN A 5 -0.04 -14.56 3.40
C ASN A 5 -0.54 -13.39 2.54
N CYS A 6 0.20 -13.01 1.48
CA CYS A 6 -0.17 -11.89 0.61
C CYS A 6 -1.58 -12.00 -0.01
N GLU A 7 -2.07 -13.21 -0.27
CA GLU A 7 -3.42 -13.48 -0.78
C GLU A 7 -4.54 -13.11 0.21
N GLN A 8 -4.22 -13.08 1.51
CA GLN A 8 -5.15 -12.69 2.58
C GLN A 8 -4.92 -11.24 3.03
N ALA A 9 -3.99 -10.52 2.41
CA ALA A 9 -3.61 -9.19 2.86
C ALA A 9 -4.77 -8.21 2.80
N GLU A 10 -4.83 -7.34 3.81
CA GLU A 10 -5.90 -6.38 3.96
C GLU A 10 -5.39 -4.96 3.74
N VAL A 11 -6.14 -4.22 2.93
CA VAL A 11 -6.04 -2.76 2.82
C VAL A 11 -7.25 -2.18 3.55
N PRO A 12 -7.08 -1.66 4.78
CA PRO A 12 -8.20 -1.06 5.50
C PRO A 12 -8.70 0.18 4.76
N ASP A 13 -10.01 0.30 4.54
CA ASP A 13 -10.57 1.40 3.73
C ASP A 13 -10.22 2.78 4.31
N ARG A 14 -10.15 2.90 5.64
CA ARG A 14 -9.67 4.12 6.33
C ARG A 14 -8.27 4.56 5.92
N LYS A 15 -7.38 3.61 5.55
CA LYS A 15 -6.03 3.94 5.06
C LYS A 15 -6.08 4.56 3.68
N LEU A 16 -7.09 4.23 2.88
CA LEU A 16 -7.30 4.85 1.57
C LEU A 16 -7.92 6.23 1.72
N THR A 17 -9.06 6.34 2.40
CA THR A 17 -9.90 7.55 2.40
C THR A 17 -9.44 8.63 3.37
N ALA A 18 -8.92 8.25 4.54
CA ALA A 18 -8.50 9.16 5.60
C ALA A 18 -6.98 9.33 5.68
N TYR A 19 -6.22 8.75 4.75
CA TYR A 19 -4.77 8.86 4.74
C TYR A 19 -4.18 9.00 3.33
N LEU A 20 -4.17 7.95 2.50
CA LEU A 20 -3.46 7.98 1.21
C LEU A 20 -4.05 8.98 0.22
N LEU A 21 -5.37 9.01 0.12
CA LEU A 21 -6.10 9.92 -0.77
C LEU A 21 -6.50 11.23 -0.08
N ASP A 22 -6.10 11.43 1.18
CA ASP A 22 -6.45 12.62 1.94
C ASP A 22 -5.33 13.66 1.96
N ALA A 23 -5.45 14.68 1.12
CA ALA A 23 -4.49 15.79 1.05
C ALA A 23 -4.41 16.59 2.36
N ASN A 24 -5.49 16.59 3.16
CA ASN A 24 -5.55 17.33 4.43
C ASN A 24 -4.90 16.55 5.59
N HIS A 25 -4.55 15.28 5.40
CA HIS A 25 -3.97 14.50 6.48
C HIS A 25 -2.53 15.00 6.79
N PRO A 26 -2.18 15.35 8.04
CA PRO A 26 -0.89 16.00 8.37
C PRO A 26 0.35 15.23 7.92
N GLN A 27 0.25 13.90 7.82
CA GLN A 27 1.34 13.01 7.40
C GLN A 27 1.18 12.47 5.97
N ASN A 28 0.28 13.04 5.16
CA ASN A 28 0.10 12.62 3.77
C ASN A 28 1.38 12.85 2.96
N LYS A 29 2.06 13.99 3.15
CA LYS A 29 3.36 14.31 2.51
C LYS A 29 3.33 14.17 0.97
N GLY A 30 2.30 14.70 0.31
CA GLY A 30 2.17 14.69 -1.16
C GLY A 30 1.72 13.36 -1.78
N LYS A 31 1.32 12.37 -0.97
CA LYS A 31 0.76 11.10 -1.49
C LYS A 31 -0.56 11.32 -2.20
N ALA A 32 -1.43 12.18 -1.67
CA ALA A 32 -2.74 12.46 -2.25
C ALA A 32 -2.59 13.04 -3.66
N ASP A 33 -1.69 14.02 -3.84
CA ASP A 33 -1.41 14.64 -5.15
C ASP A 33 -0.88 13.61 -6.15
N PHE A 34 0.01 12.70 -5.72
CA PHE A 34 0.47 11.59 -6.54
C PHE A 34 -0.67 10.68 -6.97
N TYR A 35 -1.53 10.25 -6.03
CA TYR A 35 -2.64 9.37 -6.35
C TYR A 35 -3.68 10.05 -7.23
N GLU A 36 -3.90 11.35 -7.06
CA GLU A 36 -4.76 12.14 -7.92
C GLU A 36 -4.20 12.23 -9.34
N LEU A 37 -2.90 12.53 -9.50
CA LEU A 37 -2.19 12.50 -10.79
C LEU A 37 -2.24 11.11 -11.44
N ALA A 38 -2.14 10.06 -10.63
CA ALA A 38 -2.26 8.67 -11.06
C ALA A 38 -3.69 8.32 -11.54
N GLY A 39 -4.69 9.15 -11.22
CA GLY A 39 -6.08 8.94 -11.61
C GLY A 39 -6.94 8.24 -10.56
N TYR A 40 -6.43 8.03 -9.36
CA TYR A 40 -7.21 7.51 -8.23
C TYR A 40 -7.99 8.64 -7.54
N ARG A 41 -9.14 8.28 -6.95
CA ARG A 41 -10.08 9.24 -6.35
C ARG A 41 -10.68 8.66 -5.08
N LYS A 42 -11.02 9.50 -4.10
CA LYS A 42 -11.70 9.07 -2.85
C LYS A 42 -13.05 8.39 -3.12
N GLN A 43 -13.71 8.74 -4.22
CA GLN A 43 -15.01 8.19 -4.62
C GLN A 43 -14.91 6.77 -5.20
N ASN A 44 -13.71 6.32 -5.60
CA ASN A 44 -13.48 4.99 -6.13
C ASN A 44 -12.17 4.42 -5.58
N THR A 45 -12.21 4.00 -4.32
CA THR A 45 -11.05 3.43 -3.63
C THR A 45 -10.76 1.98 -4.01
N ASP A 46 -11.74 1.26 -4.57
CA ASP A 46 -11.60 -0.14 -4.94
C ASP A 46 -10.52 -0.35 -5.99
N ALA A 47 -10.43 0.56 -6.97
CA ALA A 47 -9.36 0.53 -7.97
C ALA A 47 -7.96 0.61 -7.33
N LEU A 48 -7.77 1.46 -6.31
CA LEU A 48 -6.50 1.56 -5.60
C LEU A 48 -6.24 0.33 -4.73
N LYS A 49 -7.29 -0.17 -4.06
CA LYS A 49 -7.22 -1.37 -3.23
C LYS A 49 -6.76 -2.59 -4.03
N THR A 50 -7.42 -2.86 -5.17
CA THR A 50 -7.07 -3.95 -6.07
C THR A 50 -5.65 -3.81 -6.58
N ALA A 51 -5.25 -2.62 -7.06
CA ALA A 51 -3.91 -2.40 -7.58
C ALA A 51 -2.80 -2.60 -6.52
N LEU A 52 -3.06 -2.24 -5.25
CA LEU A 52 -2.11 -2.48 -4.15
C LEU A 52 -1.99 -3.96 -3.79
N LEU A 53 -3.10 -4.71 -3.81
CA LEU A 53 -3.11 -6.16 -3.56
C LEU A 53 -2.42 -6.93 -4.69
N GLU A 54 -2.69 -6.57 -5.95
CA GLU A 54 -1.98 -7.15 -7.11
C GLU A 54 -0.47 -6.84 -7.08
N LEU A 55 -0.08 -5.64 -6.65
CA LEU A 55 1.33 -5.29 -6.55
C LEU A 55 2.09 -6.24 -5.60
N ILE A 56 1.50 -6.59 -4.46
CA ILE A 56 2.20 -7.43 -3.45
C ILE A 56 2.22 -8.91 -3.80
N THR A 57 1.30 -9.40 -4.63
CA THR A 57 1.36 -10.77 -5.16
C THR A 57 2.44 -10.89 -6.23
N LEU A 58 2.62 -9.84 -7.06
CA LEU A 58 3.58 -9.83 -8.16
C LEU A 58 5.00 -9.43 -7.76
N ALA A 59 5.18 -8.52 -6.81
CA ALA A 59 6.49 -8.04 -6.38
C ALA A 59 7.09 -8.85 -5.23
N ASP A 60 8.39 -8.66 -5.00
CA ASP A 60 9.12 -9.29 -3.89
C ASP A 60 9.34 -8.30 -2.75
N VAL A 61 9.44 -8.82 -1.53
CA VAL A 61 9.83 -8.06 -0.35
C VAL A 61 11.25 -7.53 -0.53
N THR A 62 11.39 -6.22 -0.43
CA THR A 62 12.67 -5.51 -0.50
C THR A 62 13.32 -5.34 0.87
N LYS A 63 12.52 -5.33 1.94
CA LYS A 63 13.00 -5.26 3.33
C LYS A 63 12.00 -5.89 4.28
N GLY A 64 12.46 -6.77 5.16
CA GLY A 64 11.71 -7.27 6.31
C GLY A 64 12.39 -6.86 7.61
N ILE A 65 11.61 -6.44 8.61
CA ILE A 65 12.11 -6.09 9.94
C ILE A 65 11.17 -6.69 10.98
N GLU A 66 11.69 -7.57 11.83
CA GLU A 66 10.99 -8.02 13.01
C GLU A 66 11.10 -6.99 14.13
N THR A 67 10.01 -6.82 14.87
CA THR A 67 9.92 -5.91 16.01
C THR A 67 9.27 -6.63 17.17
N GLY A 68 9.35 -6.07 18.38
CA GLY A 68 8.65 -6.61 19.55
C GLY A 68 7.12 -6.67 19.42
N PHE A 69 6.54 -6.07 18.37
CA PHE A 69 5.10 -6.02 18.14
C PHE A 69 4.63 -6.83 16.91
N GLY A 70 5.56 -7.35 16.11
CA GLY A 70 5.27 -7.98 14.83
C GLY A 70 6.30 -7.66 13.76
N SER A 71 6.01 -8.07 12.53
CA SER A 71 6.92 -7.99 11.40
C SER A 71 6.47 -6.92 10.40
N ARG A 72 7.38 -6.01 10.05
CA ARG A 72 7.18 -4.97 9.04
C ARG A 72 7.88 -5.36 7.74
N TYR A 73 7.15 -5.23 6.63
CA TYR A 73 7.67 -5.53 5.29
C TYR A 73 7.55 -4.32 4.37
N VAL A 74 8.57 -4.09 3.55
CA VAL A 74 8.58 -3.09 2.48
C VAL A 74 8.65 -3.81 1.15
N ILE A 75 7.72 -3.49 0.26
CA ILE A 75 7.61 -4.08 -1.07
C ILE A 75 7.70 -2.95 -2.08
N GLY A 76 8.65 -3.07 -3.01
CA GLY A 76 8.85 -2.14 -4.11
C GLY A 76 8.34 -2.76 -5.40
N GLY A 77 7.47 -2.05 -6.11
CA GLY A 77 6.89 -2.54 -7.35
C GLY A 77 6.45 -1.40 -8.26
N ARG A 78 5.75 -1.75 -9.33
CA ARG A 78 5.10 -0.78 -10.21
C ARG A 78 3.60 -0.85 -10.02
N LEU A 79 2.96 0.29 -9.73
CA LEU A 79 1.52 0.40 -9.57
C LEU A 79 0.88 0.74 -10.93
N PRO A 80 0.08 -0.15 -11.54
CA PRO A 80 -0.71 0.20 -12.71
C PRO A 80 -1.82 1.19 -12.32
N CYS A 81 -1.91 2.32 -13.02
CA CYS A 81 -2.76 3.44 -12.62
C CYS A 81 -3.86 3.76 -13.64
N PRO A 82 -5.02 4.30 -13.22
CA PRO A 82 -6.14 4.63 -14.10
C PRO A 82 -5.79 5.60 -15.24
N ASN A 83 -4.77 6.44 -15.08
CA ASN A 83 -4.28 7.32 -16.15
C ASN A 83 -3.51 6.59 -17.28
N GLY A 84 -3.53 5.25 -17.30
CA GLY A 84 -2.87 4.42 -18.31
C GLY A 84 -1.36 4.27 -18.13
N LYS A 85 -0.78 4.87 -17.08
CA LYS A 85 0.64 4.77 -16.77
C LYS A 85 0.86 3.81 -15.60
N SER A 86 2.12 3.44 -15.40
CA SER A 86 2.54 2.65 -14.24
C SER A 86 3.70 3.35 -13.54
N TYR A 87 3.61 3.53 -12.22
CA TYR A 87 4.59 4.31 -11.46
C TYR A 87 5.32 3.43 -10.43
N PRO A 88 6.62 3.67 -10.17
CA PRO A 88 7.31 3.05 -9.05
C PRO A 88 6.62 3.40 -7.72
N LEU A 89 6.33 2.39 -6.91
CA LEU A 89 5.67 2.55 -5.63
C LEU A 89 6.34 1.67 -4.57
N ARG A 90 6.49 2.22 -3.37
CA ARG A 90 6.82 1.45 -2.16
C ARG A 90 5.58 1.31 -1.30
N THR A 91 5.29 0.08 -0.90
CA THR A 91 4.24 -0.23 0.07
C THR A 91 4.85 -0.79 1.35
N VAL A 92 4.23 -0.49 2.48
CA VAL A 92 4.65 -0.96 3.80
C VAL A 92 3.51 -1.73 4.42
N TRP A 93 3.80 -2.94 4.86
CA TRP A 93 2.85 -3.89 5.45
C TRP A 93 3.32 -4.30 6.83
N PHE A 94 2.37 -4.65 7.70
CA PHE A 94 2.65 -5.10 9.04
C PHE A 94 1.82 -6.34 9.37
N ILE A 95 2.48 -7.32 9.97
CA ILE A 95 1.85 -8.53 10.53
C ILE A 95 2.09 -8.46 12.04
N PRO A 96 1.06 -8.19 12.87
CA PRO A 96 1.20 -8.20 14.32
C PRO A 96 1.60 -9.57 14.87
N ASN A 97 2.21 -9.59 16.06
CA ASN A 97 2.52 -10.85 16.76
C ASN A 97 1.24 -11.67 17.00
N GLY A 98 1.30 -12.96 16.68
CA GLY A 98 0.15 -13.87 16.81
C GLY A 98 -0.89 -13.73 15.70
N GLU A 99 -0.72 -12.78 14.78
CA GLU A 99 -1.53 -12.67 13.57
C GLU A 99 -0.77 -13.20 12.35
N THR A 100 -1.52 -13.53 11.30
CA THR A 100 -0.97 -14.00 10.02
C THR A 100 -1.29 -13.06 8.87
N ILE A 101 -2.30 -12.19 9.03
CA ILE A 101 -2.85 -11.34 7.97
C ILE A 101 -2.04 -10.05 7.87
N PRO A 102 -1.38 -9.77 6.73
CA PRO A 102 -0.69 -8.51 6.51
C PRO A 102 -1.68 -7.36 6.33
N LYS A 103 -1.44 -6.26 7.05
CA LYS A 103 -2.25 -5.05 6.94
C LYS A 103 -1.43 -3.90 6.38
N LEU A 104 -2.01 -3.16 5.44
CA LEU A 104 -1.35 -2.00 4.85
C LEU A 104 -1.10 -0.92 5.91
N VAL A 105 0.16 -0.50 6.04
CA VAL A 105 0.57 0.62 6.89
C VAL A 105 0.53 1.93 6.10
N THR A 106 1.20 1.95 4.94
CA THR A 106 1.33 3.11 4.04
C THR A 106 1.80 2.68 2.64
N ALA A 107 1.62 3.56 1.65
CA ALA A 107 2.13 3.41 0.30
C ALA A 107 2.52 4.78 -0.26
N TYR A 108 3.65 4.89 -0.96
CA TYR A 108 4.18 6.16 -1.44
C TYR A 108 5.06 6.00 -2.69
N PRO A 109 5.08 7.00 -3.58
CA PRO A 109 6.03 7.03 -4.70
C PRO A 109 7.46 7.21 -4.18
N ASN A 110 8.45 6.72 -4.92
CA ASN A 110 9.86 6.99 -4.62
C ASN A 110 10.21 8.48 -4.74
#